data_AF-A0A1D2R778-F1
#
_entry.id   AF-A0A1D2R778-F1
#
_cell.length_a   1.000
_cell.length_b   1.000
_cell.length_c   1.000
_cell.angle_alpha   90.00
_cell.angle_beta   90.00
_cell.angle_gamma   90.00
#
_symmetry.space_group_name_H-M   'P 1'
#
loop_
_entity.id
_entity.type
_entity.pdbx_description
1 polymer ?
#
loop_
_entity_poly.entity_id
_entity_poly.type
_entity_poly.pdbx_seq_one_letter_code
_entity_poly.pdbx_strand_id
1 'polypeptide(L)'
;MEWPKNIDIGLKEDLLVYETDKPEIKREMLYELAKRFEINGDIQSNDDVYIISQKERVSAIYKSSGAFWYADFAKLNHPDYKPELPSKDEATKIAKEYLKRNEWLPKGAILDSVHINISERVEGKEREKRTKYLNNVCVNLRFSLNNINTYGPGAKIKVFIGHKGEVIGLFHAWRTVHEHKKFPALSRRDIEDVLRHKLGVSLEGIEVKGVNFAYHAESCVLNSRFVQPVYVFELVAPAKSKRQDKPTRVEFETHPLPATTFAPIVTIKSPSSPIEIKQGEPLKLSCDLRGGTPPFKFSWDSNMDGHLSDEEVLSTKELSIAHRGGRVTSHTIKVTVTDAHGMQDSHHVLVKVHPREGTKLTGKKKSTPNDPEDPYVGVEWCNIYHGLPGLADISGTDTSAQGFNNYIKGLPNWSSRFDWGNDAAWEQDFKFATAPGGGTDSFWADNVHFAFFAGHGSSGRFWFGSAVDDHEMRAQDARWGDGILNWIALHACQTMRANFEWTVWCDAFNGLHMMLGFHTNTEGSTPPLGSRFAFWMSFKLPWMSDSLFDIRTAWKLACEECFDSSREYAVIYAGQSGTDTYNDHLSGYGYVSPDPTSPYYWVYYKRTC
;
A
#
# COMPACT_ATOMS: atom_id res chain seq x y z
N MET A 1 0.39 -18.37 -21.06
CA MET A 1 -0.47 -17.18 -20.92
C MET A 1 -1.31 -17.01 -22.15
N GLU A 2 -2.62 -17.18 -22.03
CA GLU A 2 -3.55 -16.81 -23.10
C GLU A 2 -3.85 -15.32 -22.98
N TRP A 3 -3.60 -14.58 -24.06
CA TRP A 3 -3.90 -13.17 -24.14
C TRP A 3 -5.29 -12.98 -24.74
N PRO A 4 -6.12 -12.07 -24.21
CA PRO A 4 -7.31 -11.63 -24.92
C PRO A 4 -6.93 -11.20 -26.35
N LYS A 5 -7.68 -11.68 -27.35
CA LYS A 5 -7.38 -11.46 -28.79
C LYS A 5 -7.32 -9.97 -29.18
N ASN A 6 -7.87 -9.10 -28.35
CA ASN A 6 -7.94 -7.65 -28.49
C ASN A 6 -6.78 -6.90 -27.80
N ILE A 7 -5.87 -7.60 -27.14
CA ILE A 7 -4.71 -6.98 -26.47
C ILE A 7 -3.49 -7.15 -27.37
N ASP A 8 -3.08 -6.06 -28.01
CA ASP A 8 -1.82 -5.95 -28.74
C ASP A 8 -0.78 -5.30 -27.81
N ILE A 9 0.25 -6.06 -27.44
CA ILE A 9 1.40 -5.57 -26.67
C ILE A 9 2.65 -5.65 -27.52
N GLY A 10 3.48 -4.61 -27.45
CA GLY A 10 4.63 -4.45 -28.32
C GLY A 10 4.33 -3.49 -29.46
N LEU A 11 4.25 -2.20 -29.12
CA LEU A 11 4.36 -1.14 -30.11
C LEU A 11 5.71 -1.33 -30.82
N LYS A 12 5.71 -1.37 -32.16
CA LYS A 12 6.94 -1.56 -32.96
C LYS A 12 7.72 -0.26 -33.17
N GLU A 13 7.27 0.82 -32.55
CA GLU A 13 7.79 2.16 -32.72
C GLU A 13 8.36 2.67 -31.41
N ASP A 14 9.37 3.55 -31.50
CA ASP A 14 9.92 4.22 -30.34
C ASP A 14 8.84 5.07 -29.65
N LEU A 15 8.75 4.97 -28.33
CA LEU A 15 7.77 5.68 -27.53
C LEU A 15 8.42 6.87 -26.86
N LEU A 16 7.68 7.98 -26.82
CA LEU A 16 8.14 9.20 -26.18
C LEU A 16 8.15 9.04 -24.66
N VAL A 17 9.21 9.51 -24.01
CA VAL A 17 9.25 9.80 -22.58
C VAL A 17 9.13 11.30 -22.41
N TYR A 18 8.41 11.72 -21.37
CA TYR A 18 8.26 13.11 -20.99
C TYR A 18 9.12 13.43 -19.77
N GLU A 19 9.62 14.65 -19.71
CA GLU A 19 10.28 15.21 -18.54
C GLU A 19 9.34 16.21 -17.86
N THR A 20 9.34 16.22 -16.53
CA THR A 20 8.56 17.17 -15.72
C THR A 20 9.45 18.31 -15.25
N ASP A 21 8.86 19.50 -15.14
CA ASP A 21 9.51 20.63 -14.48
C ASP A 21 9.91 20.27 -13.04
N LYS A 22 11.03 20.81 -12.57
CA LYS A 22 11.37 20.77 -11.15
C LYS A 22 10.70 21.96 -10.47
N PRO A 23 9.71 21.75 -9.60
CA PRO A 23 9.05 22.87 -8.96
C PRO A 23 9.97 23.49 -7.90
N GLU A 24 10.02 24.82 -7.85
CA GLU A 24 10.65 25.56 -6.76
C GLU A 24 9.59 25.91 -5.71
N ILE A 25 9.30 24.97 -4.81
CA ILE A 25 8.26 25.17 -3.81
C ILE A 25 8.77 25.98 -2.63
N LYS A 26 8.14 27.13 -2.41
CA LYS A 26 8.43 28.04 -1.30
C LYS A 26 7.25 28.10 -0.34
N ARG A 27 7.53 28.42 0.92
CA ARG A 27 6.53 28.52 2.00
C ARG A 27 5.38 29.46 1.64
N GLU A 28 5.68 30.56 0.96
CA GLU A 28 4.73 31.60 0.57
C GLU A 28 3.66 31.07 -0.40
N MET A 29 3.97 30.05 -1.20
CA MET A 29 3.01 29.43 -2.10
C MET A 29 1.84 28.80 -1.33
N LEU A 30 2.11 28.18 -0.17
CA LEU A 30 1.05 27.65 0.67
C LEU A 30 0.23 28.76 1.33
N TYR A 31 0.82 29.92 1.67
CA TYR A 31 0.04 31.05 2.17
C TYR A 31 -0.98 31.53 1.12
N GLU A 32 -0.57 31.63 -0.15
CA GLU A 32 -1.49 32.04 -1.23
C GLU A 32 -2.56 30.98 -1.51
N LEU A 33 -2.22 29.69 -1.42
CA LEU A 33 -3.22 28.62 -1.48
C LEU A 33 -4.21 28.69 -0.32
N ALA A 34 -3.71 28.85 0.91
CA ALA A 34 -4.52 28.89 2.13
C ALA A 34 -5.54 30.04 2.13
N LYS A 35 -5.17 31.21 1.60
CA LYS A 35 -6.10 32.34 1.42
C LYS A 35 -7.30 31.97 0.56
N ARG A 36 -7.10 31.19 -0.50
CA ARG A 36 -8.19 30.72 -1.39
C ARG A 36 -9.13 29.71 -0.72
N PHE A 37 -8.67 29.07 0.35
CA PHE A 37 -9.47 28.18 1.20
C PHE A 37 -9.93 28.85 2.50
N GLU A 38 -9.68 30.15 2.66
CA GLU A 38 -10.01 30.93 3.86
C GLU A 38 -9.38 30.36 5.15
N ILE A 39 -8.20 29.75 5.05
CA ILE A 39 -7.45 29.21 6.19
C ILE A 39 -6.47 30.28 6.68
N ASN A 40 -6.62 30.68 7.94
CA ASN A 40 -5.68 31.54 8.65
C ASN A 40 -5.00 30.76 9.77
N GLY A 41 -3.69 30.57 9.67
CA GLY A 41 -2.89 29.83 10.65
C GLY A 41 -1.40 29.91 10.34
N ASP A 42 -0.59 29.31 11.20
CA ASP A 42 0.85 29.25 11.02
C ASP A 42 1.25 28.06 10.14
N ILE A 43 1.99 28.34 9.07
CA ILE A 43 2.55 27.27 8.24
C ILE A 43 3.63 26.53 9.01
N GLN A 44 3.49 25.21 9.07
CA GLN A 44 4.51 24.28 9.53
C GLN A 44 5.14 23.56 8.34
N SER A 45 6.29 22.93 8.58
CA SER A 45 6.99 22.19 7.54
C SER A 45 7.81 21.05 8.09
N ASN A 46 8.00 20.04 7.27
CA ASN A 46 9.03 19.02 7.41
C ASN A 46 9.76 18.84 6.07
N ASP A 47 10.47 17.74 5.85
CA ASP A 47 11.22 17.54 4.61
C ASP A 47 10.33 17.37 3.36
N ASP A 48 9.10 16.90 3.52
CA ASP A 48 8.21 16.56 2.41
C ASP A 48 7.16 17.64 2.10
N VAL A 49 6.63 18.32 3.12
CA VAL A 49 5.45 19.18 2.99
C VAL A 49 5.58 20.49 3.74
N TYR A 50 4.94 21.52 3.20
CA TYR A 50 4.43 22.63 4.00
C TYR A 50 2.96 22.34 4.32
N ILE A 51 2.51 22.62 5.54
CA ILE A 51 1.13 22.40 5.98
C ILE A 51 0.64 23.58 6.80
N ILE A 52 -0.66 23.86 6.70
CA ILE A 52 -1.36 24.87 7.49
C ILE A 52 -2.73 24.34 7.87
N SER A 53 -3.14 24.64 9.09
CA SER A 53 -4.46 24.27 9.59
C SER A 53 -5.13 25.42 10.33
N GLN A 54 -6.45 25.40 10.32
CA GLN A 54 -7.30 26.22 11.15
C GLN A 54 -8.53 25.38 11.53
N LYS A 55 -8.62 24.96 12.79
CA LYS A 55 -9.60 23.96 13.25
C LYS A 55 -9.51 22.70 12.39
N GLU A 56 -10.63 22.18 11.88
CA GLU A 56 -10.71 20.97 11.06
C GLU A 56 -10.36 21.19 9.58
N ARG A 57 -10.04 22.43 9.19
CA ARG A 57 -9.61 22.76 7.82
C ARG A 57 -8.11 22.71 7.72
N VAL A 58 -7.61 21.93 6.77
CA VAL A 58 -6.18 21.70 6.57
C VAL A 58 -5.84 21.83 5.10
N SER A 59 -4.69 22.43 4.80
CA SER A 59 -4.12 22.45 3.46
C SER A 59 -2.61 22.20 3.52
N ALA A 60 -2.07 21.50 2.53
CA ALA A 60 -0.66 21.24 2.41
C ALA A 60 -0.20 21.30 0.96
N ILE A 61 1.09 21.57 0.76
CA ILE A 61 1.79 21.50 -0.53
C ILE A 61 3.04 20.64 -0.38
N TYR A 62 3.21 19.68 -1.28
CA TYR A 62 4.37 18.80 -1.36
C TYR A 62 5.54 19.53 -1.98
N LYS A 63 6.69 19.52 -1.31
CA LYS A 63 7.90 20.23 -1.72
C LYS A 63 8.53 19.63 -2.98
N SER A 64 8.43 18.32 -3.17
CA SER A 64 9.05 17.60 -4.28
C SER A 64 8.31 17.75 -5.61
N SER A 65 6.99 17.92 -5.59
CA SER A 65 6.15 17.96 -6.81
C SER A 65 5.31 19.22 -6.98
N GLY A 66 5.12 20.02 -5.93
CA GLY A 66 4.19 21.14 -5.95
C GLY A 66 2.72 20.73 -5.93
N ALA A 67 2.42 19.43 -5.89
CA ALA A 67 1.06 18.96 -5.65
C ALA A 67 0.56 19.51 -4.32
N PHE A 68 -0.73 19.78 -4.21
CA PHE A 68 -1.31 20.32 -3.01
C PHE A 68 -2.69 19.73 -2.74
N TRP A 69 -3.14 19.87 -1.50
CA TRP A 69 -4.46 19.43 -1.12
C TRP A 69 -5.09 20.35 -0.07
N TYR A 70 -6.40 20.25 0.03
CA TYR A 70 -7.25 20.90 1.01
C TYR A 70 -8.31 19.90 1.49
N ALA A 71 -8.66 19.95 2.77
CA ALA A 71 -9.78 19.21 3.33
C ALA A 71 -10.44 19.98 4.47
N ASP A 72 -11.77 19.94 4.52
CA ASP A 72 -12.58 20.31 5.69
C ASP A 72 -13.03 19.01 6.39
N PHE A 73 -12.28 18.58 7.42
CA PHE A 73 -12.52 17.30 8.10
C PHE A 73 -13.75 17.31 9.01
N ALA A 74 -14.34 18.47 9.29
CA ALA A 74 -15.67 18.54 9.93
C ALA A 74 -16.78 18.01 8.98
N LYS A 75 -16.49 17.88 7.68
CA LYS A 75 -17.44 17.44 6.65
C LYS A 75 -16.95 16.20 5.91
N LEU A 76 -15.72 16.24 5.41
CA LEU A 76 -15.14 15.21 4.55
C LEU A 76 -14.99 13.90 5.33
N ASN A 77 -15.70 12.86 4.91
CA ASN A 77 -15.76 11.55 5.57
C ASN A 77 -16.28 11.55 7.02
N HIS A 78 -16.87 12.65 7.49
CA HIS A 78 -17.46 12.75 8.81
C HIS A 78 -18.83 12.03 8.87
N PRO A 79 -19.08 11.14 9.85
CA PRO A 79 -20.30 10.33 9.92
C PRO A 79 -21.53 11.19 10.18
N ASP A 80 -21.41 12.28 10.93
CA ASP A 80 -22.53 13.15 11.25
C ASP A 80 -22.85 14.20 10.17
N TYR A 81 -22.00 14.31 9.15
CA TYR A 81 -22.27 15.21 8.02
C TYR A 81 -23.36 14.62 7.11
N LYS A 82 -24.53 15.27 7.07
CA LYS A 82 -25.69 14.86 6.26
C LYS A 82 -26.01 15.90 5.17
N PRO A 83 -25.32 15.86 4.02
CA PRO A 83 -25.50 16.85 2.95
C PRO A 83 -26.67 16.53 2.01
N GLU A 84 -27.14 17.59 1.33
CA GLU A 84 -27.92 17.47 0.10
C GLU A 84 -26.93 17.52 -1.06
N LEU A 85 -26.67 16.38 -1.71
CA LEU A 85 -25.65 16.28 -2.75
C LEU A 85 -26.21 16.62 -4.14
N PRO A 86 -25.46 17.33 -4.98
CA PRO A 86 -25.82 17.50 -6.39
C PRO A 86 -25.74 16.16 -7.15
N SER A 87 -26.34 16.10 -8.34
CA SER A 87 -26.14 14.97 -9.25
C SER A 87 -24.68 14.86 -9.70
N LYS A 88 -24.28 13.70 -10.24
CA LYS A 88 -22.91 13.50 -10.75
C LYS A 88 -22.53 14.50 -11.86
N ASP A 89 -23.48 14.84 -12.73
CA ASP A 89 -23.26 15.79 -13.82
C ASP A 89 -23.12 17.22 -13.31
N GLU A 90 -23.95 17.62 -12.34
CA GLU A 90 -23.83 18.92 -11.67
C GLU A 90 -22.53 19.03 -10.88
N ALA A 91 -22.17 18.00 -10.10
CA ALA A 91 -20.90 17.94 -9.37
C ALA A 91 -19.70 18.08 -10.32
N THR A 92 -19.77 17.44 -11.51
CA THR A 92 -18.72 17.55 -12.54
C THR A 92 -18.58 18.98 -13.05
N LYS A 93 -19.71 19.66 -13.31
CA LYS A 93 -19.70 21.08 -13.74
C LYS A 93 -19.12 21.97 -12.64
N ILE A 94 -19.59 21.81 -11.40
CA ILE A 94 -19.10 22.54 -10.23
C ILE A 94 -17.60 22.36 -10.06
N ALA A 95 -17.10 21.13 -10.10
CA ALA A 95 -15.67 20.82 -9.96
C ALA A 95 -14.83 21.51 -11.07
N LYS A 96 -15.23 21.39 -12.33
CA LYS A 96 -14.51 22.02 -13.46
C LYS A 96 -14.54 23.54 -13.37
N GLU A 97 -15.68 24.14 -12.99
CA GLU A 97 -15.78 25.58 -12.82
C GLU A 97 -14.98 26.10 -11.63
N TYR A 98 -14.94 25.34 -10.53
CA TYR A 98 -14.15 25.67 -9.35
C TYR A 98 -12.65 25.66 -9.69
N LEU A 99 -12.18 24.61 -10.35
CA LEU A 99 -10.79 24.52 -10.82
C LEU A 99 -10.47 25.63 -11.82
N LYS A 100 -11.37 25.93 -12.76
CA LYS A 100 -11.17 27.00 -13.76
C LYS A 100 -11.08 28.38 -13.11
N ARG A 101 -11.98 28.71 -12.18
CA ARG A 101 -11.99 30.00 -11.45
C ARG A 101 -10.73 30.23 -10.63
N ASN A 102 -10.11 29.14 -10.16
CA ASN A 102 -8.85 29.17 -9.43
C ASN A 102 -7.61 28.98 -10.33
N GLU A 103 -7.75 28.92 -11.65
CA GLU A 103 -6.64 28.68 -12.58
C GLU A 103 -5.90 27.34 -12.32
N TRP A 104 -6.61 26.38 -11.72
CA TRP A 104 -6.11 25.04 -11.40
C TRP A 104 -6.63 23.97 -12.34
N LEU A 105 -7.46 24.31 -13.33
CA LEU A 105 -7.90 23.35 -14.36
C LEU A 105 -6.86 23.30 -15.49
N PRO A 106 -6.05 22.24 -15.57
CA PRO A 106 -4.96 22.19 -16.54
C PRO A 106 -5.48 21.91 -17.94
N LYS A 107 -4.74 22.35 -18.96
CA LYS A 107 -5.05 22.02 -20.36
C LYS A 107 -4.91 20.51 -20.57
N GLY A 108 -5.92 19.89 -21.19
CA GLY A 108 -5.92 18.44 -21.45
C GLY A 108 -6.40 17.57 -20.28
N ALA A 109 -6.84 18.17 -19.17
CA ALA A 109 -7.52 17.41 -18.12
C ALA A 109 -8.84 16.82 -18.63
N ILE A 110 -8.99 15.51 -18.48
CA ILE A 110 -10.19 14.77 -18.85
C ILE A 110 -10.90 14.26 -17.60
N LEU A 111 -12.22 14.04 -17.72
CA LEU A 111 -12.98 13.40 -16.66
C LEU A 111 -12.58 11.92 -16.59
N ASP A 112 -12.14 11.48 -15.41
CA ASP A 112 -11.80 10.08 -15.16
C ASP A 112 -13.02 9.33 -14.63
N SER A 113 -13.56 9.79 -13.51
CA SER A 113 -14.66 9.10 -12.83
C SER A 113 -15.41 10.02 -11.86
N VAL A 114 -16.64 9.63 -11.51
CA VAL A 114 -17.48 10.36 -10.54
C VAL A 114 -18.16 9.37 -9.59
N HIS A 115 -17.88 9.50 -8.30
CA HIS A 115 -18.33 8.59 -7.26
C HIS A 115 -19.14 9.34 -6.20
N ILE A 116 -20.21 8.70 -5.70
CA ILE A 116 -20.86 9.15 -4.47
C ILE A 116 -20.23 8.34 -3.34
N ASN A 117 -19.63 9.03 -2.38
CA ASN A 117 -19.00 8.43 -1.23
C ASN A 117 -20.07 8.06 -0.20
N ILE A 118 -20.15 6.75 0.09
CA ILE A 118 -21.17 6.15 0.97
C ILE A 118 -20.45 5.44 2.12
N SER A 119 -21.00 5.59 3.32
CA SER A 119 -20.65 4.77 4.48
C SER A 119 -21.85 3.90 4.86
N GLU A 120 -21.59 2.70 5.34
CA GLU A 120 -22.61 1.73 5.73
C GLU A 120 -22.39 1.31 7.18
N ARG A 121 -23.45 1.42 7.99
CA ARG A 121 -23.49 0.96 9.38
C ARG A 121 -24.36 -0.29 9.48
N VAL A 122 -23.85 -1.33 10.10
CA VAL A 122 -24.64 -2.48 10.55
C VAL A 122 -24.72 -2.49 12.07
N GLU A 123 -25.87 -2.84 12.62
CA GLU A 123 -26.14 -2.85 14.06
C GLU A 123 -26.92 -4.10 14.47
N GLY A 124 -26.77 -4.47 15.74
CA GLY A 124 -27.39 -5.66 16.32
C GLY A 124 -26.46 -6.86 16.31
N LYS A 125 -26.71 -7.82 17.20
CA LYS A 125 -25.86 -9.02 17.34
C LYS A 125 -25.88 -9.87 16.07
N GLU A 126 -27.01 -9.91 15.39
CA GLU A 126 -27.21 -10.62 14.12
C GLU A 126 -27.03 -9.68 12.91
N ARG A 127 -26.55 -8.45 13.13
CA ARG A 127 -26.33 -7.41 12.11
C ARG A 127 -27.61 -7.09 11.33
N GLU A 128 -28.75 -7.21 12.01
CA GLU A 128 -30.08 -7.17 11.41
C GLU A 128 -30.49 -5.78 10.90
N LYS A 129 -29.88 -4.71 11.43
CA LYS A 129 -30.15 -3.34 10.99
C LYS A 129 -29.00 -2.81 10.16
N ARG A 130 -29.32 -2.29 8.97
CA ARG A 130 -28.34 -1.73 8.02
C ARG A 130 -28.76 -0.34 7.57
N THR A 131 -27.86 0.63 7.67
CA THR A 131 -28.10 2.03 7.30
C THR A 131 -26.96 2.55 6.42
N LYS A 132 -27.29 3.30 5.37
CA LYS A 132 -26.32 3.93 4.47
C LYS A 132 -26.37 5.44 4.60
N TYR A 133 -25.21 6.09 4.58
CA TYR A 133 -25.05 7.53 4.68
C TYR A 133 -24.24 8.04 3.50
N LEU A 134 -24.77 9.03 2.79
CA LEU A 134 -24.04 9.76 1.76
C LEU A 134 -23.15 10.82 2.44
N ASN A 135 -21.93 11.04 1.94
CA ASN A 135 -21.03 12.05 2.50
C ASN A 135 -20.59 13.12 1.49
N ASN A 136 -20.20 12.75 0.28
CA ASN A 136 -19.80 13.71 -0.77
C ASN A 136 -19.82 13.07 -2.16
N VAL A 137 -19.79 13.89 -3.22
CA VAL A 137 -19.48 13.45 -4.58
C VAL A 137 -18.00 13.71 -4.86
N CYS A 138 -17.24 12.68 -5.20
CA CYS A 138 -15.84 12.80 -5.60
C CYS A 138 -15.75 12.79 -7.13
N VAL A 139 -15.21 13.86 -7.71
CA VAL A 139 -14.96 14.01 -9.15
C VAL A 139 -13.46 13.86 -9.37
N ASN A 140 -13.05 12.82 -10.09
CA ASN A 140 -11.66 12.56 -10.45
C ASN A 140 -11.39 13.03 -11.88
N LEU A 141 -10.28 13.73 -12.09
CA LEU A 141 -9.74 14.12 -13.38
C LEU A 141 -8.33 13.54 -13.55
N ARG A 142 -7.95 13.25 -14.79
CA ARG A 142 -6.68 12.62 -15.17
C ARG A 142 -6.05 13.34 -16.37
N PHE A 143 -4.77 13.08 -16.58
CA PHE A 143 -4.01 13.56 -17.74
C PHE A 143 -4.19 12.62 -18.93
N SER A 144 -4.12 13.18 -20.12
CA SER A 144 -3.89 12.43 -21.35
C SER A 144 -2.68 13.02 -22.07
N LEU A 145 -1.69 12.18 -22.35
CA LEU A 145 -0.49 12.52 -23.10
C LEU A 145 -0.49 11.71 -24.39
N ASN A 146 -0.49 12.39 -25.54
CA ASN A 146 -0.63 11.75 -26.85
C ASN A 146 -1.82 10.77 -26.93
N ASN A 147 -2.98 11.17 -26.41
CA ASN A 147 -4.21 10.35 -26.31
C ASN A 147 -4.07 9.07 -25.47
N ILE A 148 -3.00 8.94 -24.69
CA ILE A 148 -2.79 7.86 -23.74
C ILE A 148 -2.98 8.43 -22.33
N ASN A 149 -3.80 7.76 -21.55
CA ASN A 149 -4.09 8.17 -20.18
C ASN A 149 -2.85 7.98 -19.30
N THR A 150 -2.65 8.88 -18.33
CA THR A 150 -1.68 8.63 -17.27
C THR A 150 -2.18 7.58 -16.30
N TYR A 151 -1.29 6.99 -15.51
CA TYR A 151 -1.58 6.12 -14.38
C TYR A 151 -0.69 6.50 -13.20
N GLY A 152 -1.20 6.41 -11.98
CA GLY A 152 -0.43 6.56 -10.75
C GLY A 152 -0.81 7.79 -9.92
N PRO A 153 -0.34 7.85 -8.66
CA PRO A 153 -0.72 8.90 -7.71
C PRO A 153 -0.28 10.31 -8.09
N GLY A 154 0.73 10.45 -8.96
CA GLY A 154 1.28 11.74 -9.37
C GLY A 154 0.51 12.46 -10.47
N ALA A 155 -0.56 11.86 -11.02
CA ALA A 155 -1.28 12.40 -12.16
C ALA A 155 -2.80 12.37 -12.02
N LYS A 156 -3.32 12.97 -10.94
CA LYS A 156 -4.75 13.05 -10.66
C LYS A 156 -5.16 14.36 -9.99
N ILE A 157 -6.37 14.81 -10.29
CA ILE A 157 -7.05 15.88 -9.54
C ILE A 157 -8.37 15.33 -9.03
N LYS A 158 -8.64 15.50 -7.74
CA LYS A 158 -9.86 15.03 -7.08
C LYS A 158 -10.54 16.18 -6.40
N VAL A 159 -11.81 16.41 -6.72
CA VAL A 159 -12.61 17.47 -6.09
C VAL A 159 -13.74 16.79 -5.32
N PHE A 160 -13.86 17.13 -4.03
CA PHE A 160 -14.88 16.58 -3.13
C PHE A 160 -16.00 17.60 -2.94
N ILE A 161 -17.19 17.27 -3.43
CA ILE A 161 -18.36 18.15 -3.47
C ILE A 161 -19.36 17.73 -2.39
N GLY A 162 -19.62 18.62 -1.44
CA GLY A 162 -20.56 18.46 -0.33
C GLY A 162 -21.92 19.11 -0.58
N HIS A 163 -22.54 19.57 0.52
CA HIS A 163 -23.89 20.13 0.57
C HIS A 163 -24.06 21.26 -0.45
N LYS A 164 -25.08 21.12 -1.31
CA LYS A 164 -25.48 22.10 -2.33
C LYS A 164 -24.34 22.58 -3.24
N GLY A 165 -23.32 21.72 -3.46
CA GLY A 165 -22.22 22.03 -4.36
C GLY A 165 -20.98 22.65 -3.71
N GLU A 166 -20.92 22.75 -2.38
CA GLU A 166 -19.73 23.22 -1.68
C GLU A 166 -18.50 22.34 -1.96
N VAL A 167 -17.34 22.93 -2.24
CA VAL A 167 -16.06 22.18 -2.31
C VAL A 167 -15.52 22.02 -0.89
N ILE A 168 -15.54 20.80 -0.38
CA ILE A 168 -15.10 20.45 0.99
C ILE A 168 -13.74 19.72 1.02
N GLY A 169 -13.16 19.51 -0.16
CA GLY A 169 -11.82 18.96 -0.30
C GLY A 169 -11.32 19.00 -1.74
N LEU A 170 -10.01 18.98 -1.89
CA LEU A 170 -9.30 18.97 -3.15
C LEU A 170 -7.98 18.21 -2.97
N PHE A 171 -7.64 17.35 -3.91
CA PHE A 171 -6.27 16.87 -4.11
C PHE A 171 -5.86 17.23 -5.54
N HIS A 172 -4.75 17.94 -5.71
CA HIS A 172 -4.28 18.42 -7.00
C HIS A 172 -2.83 18.00 -7.19
N ALA A 173 -2.65 16.87 -7.86
CA ALA A 173 -1.34 16.42 -8.34
C ALA A 173 -1.30 16.58 -9.85
N TRP A 174 -0.82 17.74 -10.30
CA TRP A 174 -0.58 18.00 -11.71
C TRP A 174 0.85 18.47 -11.98
N ARG A 175 1.50 17.90 -13.00
CA ARG A 175 2.86 18.25 -13.41
C ARG A 175 2.84 18.83 -14.82
N THR A 176 3.56 19.91 -15.04
CA THR A 176 3.87 20.37 -16.40
C THR A 176 4.89 19.40 -16.99
N VAL A 177 4.62 18.94 -18.21
CA VAL A 177 5.46 17.98 -18.92
C VAL A 177 5.90 18.52 -20.27
N HIS A 178 7.12 18.17 -20.67
CA HIS A 178 7.71 18.49 -21.96
C HIS A 178 8.23 17.21 -22.62
N GLU A 179 8.21 17.17 -23.94
CA GLU A 179 8.80 16.05 -24.68
C GLU A 179 10.29 15.95 -24.35
N HIS A 180 10.75 14.79 -23.88
CA HIS A 180 12.17 14.56 -23.60
C HIS A 180 12.84 13.87 -24.78
N LYS A 181 12.55 12.58 -24.97
CA LYS A 181 13.14 11.76 -26.03
C LYS A 181 12.33 10.50 -26.27
N LYS A 182 12.37 9.99 -27.49
CA LYS A 182 11.84 8.66 -27.82
C LYS A 182 12.84 7.56 -27.48
N PHE A 183 12.35 6.45 -26.93
CA PHE A 183 13.12 5.26 -26.60
C PHE A 183 12.52 4.03 -27.27
N PRO A 184 13.35 3.05 -27.67
CA PRO A 184 12.86 1.78 -28.18
C PRO A 184 11.84 1.15 -27.24
N ALA A 185 10.67 0.82 -27.79
CA ALA A 185 9.66 0.04 -27.10
C ALA A 185 10.17 -1.37 -26.84
N LEU A 186 9.77 -1.95 -25.70
CA LEU A 186 10.03 -3.35 -25.41
C LEU A 186 9.20 -4.23 -26.33
N SER A 187 9.81 -5.29 -26.85
CA SER A 187 9.07 -6.29 -27.60
C SER A 187 8.11 -7.04 -26.68
N ARG A 188 7.08 -7.65 -27.27
CA ARG A 188 6.20 -8.57 -26.53
C ARG A 188 6.97 -9.63 -25.74
N ARG A 189 8.01 -10.19 -26.36
CA ARG A 189 8.86 -11.21 -25.73
C ARG A 189 9.57 -10.65 -24.51
N ASP A 190 10.12 -9.43 -24.60
CA ASP A 190 10.79 -8.79 -23.48
C ASP A 190 9.83 -8.53 -22.32
N ILE A 191 8.60 -8.08 -22.60
CA ILE A 191 7.56 -7.86 -21.57
C ILE A 191 7.16 -9.19 -20.91
N GLU A 192 6.96 -10.25 -21.70
CA GLU A 192 6.64 -11.59 -21.17
C GLU A 192 7.81 -12.15 -20.34
N ASP A 193 9.05 -11.88 -20.72
CA ASP A 193 10.23 -12.26 -19.95
C ASP A 193 10.30 -11.48 -18.63
N VAL A 194 10.06 -10.17 -18.64
CA VAL A 194 9.97 -9.34 -17.42
C VAL A 194 8.87 -9.87 -16.50
N LEU A 195 7.68 -10.12 -17.02
CA LEU A 195 6.56 -10.68 -16.25
C LEU A 195 6.95 -11.99 -15.57
N ARG A 196 7.55 -12.93 -16.30
CA ARG A 196 7.97 -14.22 -15.74
C ARG A 196 8.95 -14.05 -14.57
N HIS A 197 9.91 -13.15 -14.70
CA HIS A 197 10.88 -12.88 -13.64
C HIS A 197 10.25 -12.16 -12.45
N LYS A 198 9.38 -11.18 -12.67
CA LYS A 198 8.74 -10.42 -11.57
C LYS A 198 7.72 -11.26 -10.79
N LEU A 199 7.04 -12.19 -11.46
CA LEU A 199 6.04 -13.05 -10.85
C LEU A 199 6.64 -14.32 -10.21
N GLY A 200 7.92 -14.63 -10.45
CA GLY A 200 8.58 -15.80 -9.89
C GLY A 200 8.02 -17.16 -10.34
N VAL A 201 7.12 -17.17 -11.33
CA VAL A 201 6.36 -18.36 -11.76
C VAL A 201 6.27 -18.49 -13.28
N SER A 202 5.94 -19.71 -13.73
CA SER A 202 5.49 -19.90 -15.11
C SER A 202 4.23 -19.10 -15.39
N LEU A 203 4.13 -18.53 -16.59
CA LEU A 203 2.93 -17.82 -17.05
C LEU A 203 1.83 -18.78 -17.56
N GLU A 204 2.00 -20.09 -17.38
CA GLU A 204 0.98 -21.10 -17.64
C GLU A 204 -0.10 -21.06 -16.53
N GLY A 205 -1.38 -21.08 -16.91
CA GLY A 205 -2.48 -20.98 -15.95
C GLY A 205 -2.75 -19.59 -15.36
N ILE A 206 -1.94 -18.58 -15.71
CA ILE A 206 -2.22 -17.17 -15.42
C ILE A 206 -3.07 -16.57 -16.55
N GLU A 207 -4.23 -16.05 -16.17
CA GLU A 207 -5.18 -15.35 -17.05
C GLU A 207 -4.88 -13.85 -17.03
N VAL A 208 -4.79 -13.23 -18.21
CA VAL A 208 -4.71 -11.76 -18.34
C VAL A 208 -6.12 -11.21 -18.45
N LYS A 209 -6.61 -10.58 -17.38
CA LYS A 209 -7.94 -9.97 -17.33
C LYS A 209 -7.98 -8.62 -18.04
N GLY A 210 -6.88 -7.87 -17.94
CA GLY A 210 -6.74 -6.54 -18.52
C GLY A 210 -5.29 -6.11 -18.61
N VAL A 211 -5.00 -5.22 -19.55
CA VAL A 211 -3.71 -4.57 -19.68
C VAL A 211 -3.95 -3.08 -19.88
N ASN A 212 -3.47 -2.28 -18.93
CA ASN A 212 -3.51 -0.84 -19.03
C ASN A 212 -2.16 -0.35 -19.57
N PHE A 213 -2.15 0.15 -20.81
CA PHE A 213 -1.02 0.87 -21.37
C PHE A 213 -1.20 2.36 -21.08
N ALA A 214 -0.30 2.91 -20.28
CA ALA A 214 -0.45 4.24 -19.71
C ALA A 214 0.88 4.96 -19.59
N TYR A 215 0.85 6.27 -19.34
CA TYR A 215 2.02 7.02 -18.87
C TYR A 215 2.06 7.02 -17.35
N HIS A 216 3.08 6.43 -16.75
CA HIS A 216 3.21 6.38 -15.29
C HIS A 216 3.70 7.72 -14.73
N ALA A 217 2.93 8.28 -13.80
CA ALA A 217 3.33 9.44 -13.02
C ALA A 217 3.48 9.03 -11.55
N GLU A 218 4.73 8.97 -11.12
CA GLU A 218 5.10 8.63 -9.76
C GLU A 218 4.54 9.62 -8.74
N SER A 219 4.43 9.13 -7.49
CA SER A 219 3.89 9.86 -6.37
C SER A 219 4.40 11.30 -6.23
N CYS A 220 3.50 12.15 -5.78
CA CYS A 220 3.76 13.55 -5.49
C CYS A 220 4.79 13.78 -4.37
N VAL A 221 5.13 12.76 -3.57
CA VAL A 221 6.19 12.90 -2.56
C VAL A 221 7.57 12.58 -3.13
N LEU A 222 7.66 11.95 -4.30
CA LEU A 222 8.92 11.59 -4.96
C LEU A 222 9.35 12.68 -5.93
N ASN A 223 10.66 12.98 -5.93
CA ASN A 223 11.28 13.91 -6.87
C ASN A 223 11.57 13.25 -8.22
N SER A 224 10.62 12.45 -8.73
CA SER A 224 10.69 11.87 -10.06
C SER A 224 10.62 12.98 -11.10
N ARG A 225 11.47 12.90 -12.13
CA ARG A 225 11.56 13.90 -13.20
C ARG A 225 10.97 13.43 -14.51
N PHE A 226 10.51 12.19 -14.58
CA PHE A 226 10.08 11.59 -15.83
C PHE A 226 8.72 10.93 -15.72
N VAL A 227 7.98 11.02 -16.82
CA VAL A 227 6.72 10.32 -17.04
C VAL A 227 6.94 9.43 -18.25
N GLN A 228 6.94 8.11 -18.02
CA GLN A 228 7.29 7.11 -19.04
C GLN A 228 6.11 6.18 -19.36
N PRO A 229 6.05 5.64 -20.57
CA PRO A 229 5.03 4.65 -20.91
C PRO A 229 5.28 3.33 -20.16
N VAL A 230 4.22 2.74 -19.64
CA VAL A 230 4.24 1.50 -18.85
C VAL A 230 3.09 0.58 -19.24
N TYR A 231 3.22 -0.69 -18.87
CA TYR A 231 2.13 -1.64 -18.83
C TYR A 231 1.80 -1.99 -17.38
N VAL A 232 0.51 -1.98 -17.05
CA VAL A 232 -0.03 -2.49 -15.79
C VAL A 232 -0.94 -3.67 -16.12
N PHE A 233 -0.58 -4.86 -15.62
CA PHE A 233 -1.28 -6.10 -15.90
C PHE A 233 -2.26 -6.44 -14.77
N GLU A 234 -3.53 -6.58 -15.11
CA GLU A 234 -4.53 -7.20 -14.24
C GLU A 234 -4.54 -8.71 -14.51
N LEU A 235 -4.13 -9.48 -13.51
CA LEU A 235 -3.90 -10.91 -13.63
C LEU A 235 -4.83 -11.68 -12.70
N VAL A 236 -5.18 -12.90 -13.11
CA VAL A 236 -5.94 -13.84 -12.29
C VAL A 236 -5.28 -15.20 -12.33
N ALA A 237 -5.12 -15.82 -11.17
CA ALA A 237 -4.63 -17.19 -11.09
C ALA A 237 -5.43 -18.00 -10.05
N PRO A 238 -5.64 -19.31 -10.29
CA PRO A 238 -6.40 -20.17 -9.38
C PRO A 238 -5.53 -20.64 -8.20
N ALA A 239 -5.84 -20.16 -7.00
CA ALA A 239 -5.21 -20.61 -5.77
C ALA A 239 -5.90 -21.85 -5.20
N LYS A 240 -5.13 -22.92 -4.99
CA LYS A 240 -5.62 -24.12 -4.31
C LYS A 240 -5.62 -23.86 -2.80
N SER A 241 -6.71 -24.23 -2.15
CA SER A 241 -6.85 -24.18 -0.70
C SER A 241 -7.09 -25.58 -0.17
N LYS A 242 -6.52 -25.89 1.00
CA LYS A 242 -6.81 -27.15 1.72
C LYS A 242 -8.22 -27.18 2.31
N ARG A 243 -8.90 -26.04 2.37
CA ARG A 243 -10.21 -25.86 3.02
C ARG A 243 -11.40 -25.78 2.07
N GLN A 244 -11.18 -25.84 0.77
CA GLN A 244 -12.26 -25.84 -0.22
C GLN A 244 -11.83 -26.57 -1.49
N ASP A 245 -12.73 -27.36 -2.07
CA ASP A 245 -12.44 -28.15 -3.27
C ASP A 245 -12.22 -27.28 -4.51
N LYS A 246 -12.95 -26.16 -4.59
CA LYS A 246 -12.86 -25.22 -5.72
C LYS A 246 -11.71 -24.23 -5.47
N PRO A 247 -10.80 -24.05 -6.43
CA PRO A 247 -9.77 -23.01 -6.33
C PRO A 247 -10.37 -21.62 -6.13
N THR A 248 -9.76 -20.83 -5.26
CA THR A 248 -10.07 -19.40 -5.15
C THR A 248 -9.42 -18.68 -6.32
N ARG A 249 -10.17 -17.85 -7.05
CA ARG A 249 -9.58 -16.96 -8.06
C ARG A 249 -8.91 -15.79 -7.34
N VAL A 250 -7.58 -15.76 -7.33
CA VAL A 250 -6.81 -14.65 -6.76
C VAL A 250 -6.55 -13.66 -7.88
N GLU A 251 -7.10 -12.45 -7.73
CA GLU A 251 -6.84 -11.33 -8.63
C GLU A 251 -5.70 -10.49 -8.05
N PHE A 252 -4.74 -10.13 -8.89
CA PHE A 252 -3.61 -9.29 -8.50
C PHE A 252 -3.16 -8.44 -9.68
N GLU A 253 -2.33 -7.45 -9.38
CA GLU A 253 -1.83 -6.51 -10.36
C GLU A 253 -0.32 -6.37 -10.28
N THR A 254 0.33 -6.20 -11.42
CA THR A 254 1.75 -5.87 -11.46
C THR A 254 1.96 -4.41 -11.12
N HIS A 255 3.03 -4.10 -10.36
CA HIS A 255 3.59 -2.75 -10.38
C HIS A 255 3.89 -2.31 -11.83
N PRO A 256 3.83 -1.00 -12.17
CA PRO A 256 4.06 -0.53 -13.54
C PRO A 256 5.34 -1.09 -14.15
N LEU A 257 5.20 -1.85 -15.23
CA LEU A 257 6.32 -2.40 -15.97
C LEU A 257 6.73 -1.42 -17.07
N PRO A 258 8.02 -1.06 -17.21
CA PRO A 258 8.47 -0.19 -18.29
C PRO A 258 8.03 -0.71 -19.65
N ALA A 259 7.50 0.15 -20.52
CA ALA A 259 7.17 -0.19 -21.90
C ALA A 259 8.33 0.11 -22.88
N THR A 260 9.42 0.71 -22.39
CA THR A 260 10.60 1.09 -23.20
C THR A 260 11.88 0.70 -22.48
N THR A 261 13.00 0.87 -23.19
CA THR A 261 14.36 0.75 -22.66
C THR A 261 14.81 1.93 -21.79
N PHE A 262 13.94 2.91 -21.52
CA PHE A 262 14.29 4.11 -20.74
C PHE A 262 14.72 3.79 -19.30
N ALA A 263 13.92 2.99 -18.59
CA ALA A 263 14.22 2.59 -17.21
C ALA A 263 15.04 1.29 -17.17
N PRO A 264 15.88 1.09 -16.13
CA PRO A 264 16.58 -0.16 -15.94
C PRO A 264 15.60 -1.29 -15.64
N ILE A 265 15.95 -2.50 -16.09
CA ILE A 265 15.26 -3.75 -15.77
C ILE A 265 16.34 -4.70 -15.29
N VAL A 266 16.25 -5.11 -14.02
CA VAL A 266 17.23 -5.98 -13.38
C VAL A 266 16.64 -7.36 -13.07
N THR A 267 17.43 -8.41 -13.26
CA THR A 267 17.08 -9.78 -12.86
C THR A 267 18.32 -10.46 -12.29
N ILE A 268 18.21 -11.09 -11.12
CA ILE A 268 19.32 -11.84 -10.52
C ILE A 268 19.49 -13.15 -11.29
N LYS A 269 20.72 -13.46 -11.68
CA LYS A 269 21.09 -14.75 -12.25
C LYS A 269 21.18 -15.77 -11.12
N SER A 270 20.16 -16.61 -11.01
CA SER A 270 20.15 -17.71 -10.06
C SER A 270 19.76 -19.03 -10.72
N PRO A 271 20.46 -20.15 -10.42
CA PRO A 271 20.07 -21.46 -10.91
C PRO A 271 18.82 -22.02 -10.20
N SER A 272 18.51 -21.54 -8.99
CA SER A 272 17.37 -21.97 -8.19
C SER A 272 16.89 -20.87 -7.24
N SER A 273 15.68 -21.00 -6.74
CA SER A 273 15.20 -20.25 -5.58
C SER A 273 14.38 -21.21 -4.72
N PRO A 274 14.75 -21.48 -3.45
CA PRO A 274 15.91 -20.91 -2.76
C PRO A 274 17.26 -21.43 -3.27
N ILE A 275 18.31 -20.63 -3.06
CA ILE A 275 19.70 -21.05 -3.11
C ILE A 275 20.04 -21.62 -1.73
N GLU A 276 20.58 -22.83 -1.66
CA GLU A 276 20.97 -23.46 -0.40
C GLU A 276 22.48 -23.46 -0.22
N ILE A 277 22.96 -22.93 0.90
CA ILE A 277 24.39 -22.88 1.26
C ILE A 277 24.60 -23.27 2.72
N LYS A 278 25.81 -23.68 3.10
CA LYS A 278 26.18 -23.88 4.52
C LYS A 278 26.73 -22.59 5.12
N GLN A 279 26.58 -22.42 6.43
CA GLN A 279 27.13 -21.26 7.14
C GLN A 279 28.65 -21.09 6.92
N GLY A 280 29.03 -19.92 6.41
CA GLY A 280 30.41 -19.56 6.06
C GLY A 280 30.84 -19.95 4.64
N GLU A 281 29.96 -20.61 3.86
CA GLU A 281 30.18 -20.86 2.44
C GLU A 281 29.98 -19.56 1.63
N PRO A 282 30.83 -19.26 0.64
CA PRO A 282 30.69 -18.05 -0.15
C PRO A 282 29.46 -18.10 -1.06
N LEU A 283 28.65 -17.05 -1.01
CA LEU A 283 27.62 -16.73 -1.97
C LEU A 283 28.13 -15.68 -2.96
N LYS A 284 27.96 -15.96 -4.26
CA LYS A 284 28.22 -14.99 -5.33
C LYS A 284 26.97 -14.84 -6.20
N LEU A 285 26.43 -13.62 -6.30
CA LEU A 285 25.29 -13.30 -7.14
C LEU A 285 25.65 -12.21 -8.15
N SER A 286 25.13 -12.35 -9.37
CA SER A 286 25.23 -11.34 -10.42
C SER A 286 23.85 -11.11 -11.02
N CYS A 287 23.68 -10.07 -11.83
CA CYS A 287 22.42 -9.77 -12.48
C CYS A 287 22.55 -9.65 -14.01
N ASP A 288 21.43 -9.74 -14.71
CA ASP A 288 21.23 -9.18 -16.04
C ASP A 288 20.58 -7.80 -15.88
N LEU A 289 21.20 -6.79 -16.49
CA LEU A 289 20.69 -5.42 -16.55
C LEU A 289 20.39 -5.06 -18.01
N ARG A 290 19.15 -4.63 -18.27
CA ARG A 290 18.69 -4.15 -19.58
C ARG A 290 18.10 -2.75 -19.43
N GLY A 291 18.21 -1.92 -20.47
CA GLY A 291 17.70 -0.55 -20.44
C GLY A 291 18.44 0.35 -19.43
N GLY A 292 17.86 1.51 -19.16
CA GLY A 292 18.44 2.51 -18.25
C GLY A 292 19.60 3.29 -18.85
N THR A 293 19.99 4.37 -18.17
CA THR A 293 21.10 5.24 -18.59
C THR A 293 22.27 5.18 -17.60
N PRO A 294 23.50 4.83 -18.02
CA PRO A 294 24.66 4.81 -17.11
C PRO A 294 25.07 6.22 -16.68
N PRO A 295 25.77 6.39 -15.53
CA PRO A 295 26.24 5.33 -14.64
C PRO A 295 25.14 4.69 -13.79
N PHE A 296 25.31 3.41 -13.48
CA PHE A 296 24.41 2.64 -12.61
C PHE A 296 24.95 2.57 -11.18
N LYS A 297 24.05 2.59 -10.20
CA LYS A 297 24.33 2.31 -8.79
C LYS A 297 23.61 1.04 -8.37
N PHE A 298 24.30 0.15 -7.68
CA PHE A 298 23.75 -1.11 -7.16
C PHE A 298 23.63 -1.01 -5.64
N SER A 299 22.64 -1.68 -5.06
CA SER A 299 22.53 -1.97 -3.63
C SER A 299 22.02 -3.38 -3.46
N TRP A 300 22.74 -4.19 -2.70
CA TRP A 300 22.37 -5.53 -2.30
C TRP A 300 22.00 -5.54 -0.82
N ASP A 301 20.81 -6.03 -0.51
CA ASP A 301 20.27 -6.00 0.84
C ASP A 301 19.68 -7.36 1.22
N SER A 302 19.89 -7.77 2.46
CA SER A 302 19.22 -8.90 3.10
C SER A 302 18.19 -8.39 4.10
N ASN A 303 17.00 -8.99 4.10
CA ASN A 303 15.99 -8.73 5.14
C ASN A 303 16.46 -9.14 6.56
N MET A 304 17.48 -9.98 6.68
CA MET A 304 18.01 -10.44 7.98
C MET A 304 19.29 -9.71 8.39
N ASP A 305 20.21 -9.51 7.45
CA ASP A 305 21.55 -8.97 7.74
C ASP A 305 21.71 -7.49 7.36
N GLY A 306 20.68 -6.88 6.76
CA GLY A 306 20.73 -5.50 6.29
C GLY A 306 21.53 -5.35 4.99
N HIS A 307 22.16 -4.20 4.82
CA HIS A 307 22.95 -3.89 3.63
C HIS A 307 24.18 -4.81 3.50
N LEU A 308 24.40 -5.34 2.30
CA LEU A 308 25.46 -6.31 1.99
C LEU A 308 26.56 -5.74 1.08
N SER A 309 26.22 -4.97 0.05
CA SER A 309 27.18 -4.45 -0.93
C SER A 309 26.57 -3.41 -1.89
N ASP A 310 27.38 -2.46 -2.35
CA ASP A 310 27.04 -1.51 -3.44
C ASP A 310 27.66 -1.91 -4.81
N GLU A 311 28.30 -3.08 -4.88
CA GLU A 311 28.98 -3.55 -6.10
C GLU A 311 28.00 -4.20 -7.09
N GLU A 312 28.34 -4.22 -8.38
CA GLU A 312 27.54 -4.88 -9.42
C GLU A 312 27.36 -6.39 -9.16
N VAL A 313 28.35 -7.02 -8.54
CA VAL A 313 28.36 -8.45 -8.19
C VAL A 313 28.48 -8.59 -6.67
N LEU A 314 27.46 -9.19 -6.05
CA LEU A 314 27.53 -9.56 -4.64
C LEU A 314 28.49 -10.73 -4.45
N SER A 315 29.40 -10.60 -3.49
CA SER A 315 30.26 -11.69 -3.02
C SER A 315 30.37 -11.61 -1.49
N THR A 316 29.75 -12.55 -0.78
CA THR A 316 29.74 -12.57 0.70
C THR A 316 29.85 -13.99 1.24
N LYS A 317 30.36 -14.14 2.46
CA LYS A 317 30.38 -15.40 3.24
C LYS A 317 29.79 -15.21 4.64
N GLU A 318 29.30 -14.01 4.93
CA GLU A 318 28.96 -13.54 6.29
C GLU A 318 27.45 -13.60 6.56
N LEU A 319 26.69 -14.28 5.69
CA LEU A 319 25.25 -14.42 5.90
C LEU A 319 24.96 -15.19 7.19
N SER A 320 24.07 -14.63 8.00
CA SER A 320 23.63 -15.28 9.24
C SER A 320 22.73 -16.48 8.95
N ILE A 321 22.26 -17.16 10.00
CA ILE A 321 21.26 -18.24 9.85
C ILE A 321 19.90 -17.65 10.18
N ALA A 322 19.08 -17.41 9.15
CA ALA A 322 17.69 -17.06 9.35
C ALA A 322 16.91 -18.23 9.98
N HIS A 323 16.19 -17.97 11.08
CA HIS A 323 15.35 -18.99 11.70
C HIS A 323 14.15 -18.42 12.47
N ARG A 324 13.05 -19.19 12.53
CA ARG A 324 11.87 -18.90 13.36
C ARG A 324 11.39 -20.18 14.03
N GLY A 325 11.12 -20.14 15.34
CA GLY A 325 10.65 -21.31 16.09
C GLY A 325 11.59 -22.53 16.04
N GLY A 326 12.90 -22.31 15.93
CA GLY A 326 13.90 -23.38 15.75
C GLY A 326 13.97 -23.98 14.35
N ARG A 327 13.16 -23.50 13.40
CA ARG A 327 13.19 -23.89 11.98
C ARG A 327 14.01 -22.90 11.19
N VAL A 328 14.89 -23.39 10.32
CA VAL A 328 15.62 -22.55 9.37
C VAL A 328 14.61 -21.93 8.39
N THR A 329 14.71 -20.62 8.20
CA THR A 329 13.99 -19.86 7.18
C THR A 329 14.99 -19.35 6.15
N SER A 330 14.53 -18.55 5.18
CA SER A 330 15.39 -18.01 4.12
C SER A 330 15.64 -16.52 4.29
N HIS A 331 16.85 -16.07 3.93
CA HIS A 331 17.09 -14.67 3.61
C HIS A 331 16.37 -14.34 2.31
N THR A 332 15.81 -13.14 2.23
CA THR A 332 15.45 -12.50 0.97
C THR A 332 16.57 -11.56 0.61
N ILE A 333 17.33 -11.90 -0.43
CA ILE A 333 18.40 -11.04 -0.95
C ILE A 333 17.86 -10.28 -2.15
N LYS A 334 17.87 -8.95 -2.05
CA LYS A 334 17.36 -8.03 -3.07
C LYS A 334 18.51 -7.23 -3.67
N VAL A 335 18.52 -7.11 -5.00
CA VAL A 335 19.32 -6.09 -5.71
C VAL A 335 18.40 -4.95 -6.11
N THR A 336 18.84 -3.71 -5.88
CA THR A 336 18.22 -2.50 -6.42
C THR A 336 19.22 -1.81 -7.33
N VAL A 337 18.80 -1.46 -8.56
CA VAL A 337 19.63 -0.73 -9.53
C VAL A 337 19.01 0.63 -9.78
N THR A 338 19.80 1.69 -9.63
CA THR A 338 19.42 3.07 -9.97
C THR A 338 20.25 3.56 -11.14
N ASP A 339 19.63 4.17 -12.14
CA ASP A 339 20.29 4.75 -13.29
C ASP A 339 20.60 6.26 -13.12
N ALA A 340 21.23 6.88 -14.11
CA ALA A 340 21.63 8.29 -14.08
C ALA A 340 20.45 9.28 -14.05
N HIS A 341 19.27 8.84 -14.48
CA HIS A 341 18.03 9.61 -14.41
C HIS A 341 17.29 9.43 -13.07
N GLY A 342 17.80 8.55 -12.20
CA GLY A 342 17.18 8.19 -10.93
C GLY A 342 16.09 7.13 -11.06
N MET A 343 15.93 6.51 -12.24
CA MET A 343 14.99 5.41 -12.42
C MET A 343 15.50 4.17 -11.70
N GLN A 344 14.60 3.44 -11.03
CA GLN A 344 14.95 2.28 -10.21
C GLN A 344 14.20 1.02 -10.63
N ASP A 345 14.88 -0.12 -10.53
CA ASP A 345 14.25 -1.43 -10.55
C ASP A 345 14.93 -2.37 -9.54
N SER A 346 14.21 -3.40 -9.09
CA SER A 346 14.73 -4.38 -8.14
C SER A 346 14.30 -5.81 -8.46
N HIS A 347 15.09 -6.77 -8.00
CA HIS A 347 14.80 -8.18 -8.09
C HIS A 347 15.35 -8.91 -6.85
N HIS A 348 14.74 -10.02 -6.47
CA HIS A 348 15.12 -10.74 -5.26
C HIS A 348 15.18 -12.25 -5.48
N VAL A 349 15.94 -12.93 -4.62
CA VAL A 349 16.00 -14.40 -4.54
C VAL A 349 16.03 -14.83 -3.07
N LEU A 350 15.60 -16.07 -2.80
CA LEU A 350 15.75 -16.66 -1.48
C LEU A 350 17.11 -17.33 -1.33
N VAL A 351 17.75 -17.13 -0.17
CA VAL A 351 18.96 -17.85 0.23
C VAL A 351 18.76 -18.50 1.58
N LYS A 352 18.85 -19.83 1.64
CA LYS A 352 18.73 -20.62 2.86
C LYS A 352 20.13 -21.00 3.35
N VAL A 353 20.50 -20.47 4.51
CA VAL A 353 21.80 -20.74 5.15
C VAL A 353 21.62 -21.84 6.18
N HIS A 354 22.15 -23.03 5.88
CA HIS A 354 22.06 -24.16 6.78
C HIS A 354 23.11 -24.08 7.90
N PRO A 355 22.73 -24.33 9.16
CA PRO A 355 23.68 -24.40 10.26
C PRO A 355 24.76 -25.45 10.01
N ARG A 356 25.93 -25.25 10.62
CA ARG A 356 26.91 -26.34 10.73
C ARG A 356 26.32 -27.47 11.57
N GLU A 357 26.70 -28.69 11.23
CA GLU A 357 26.27 -29.88 11.95
C GLU A 357 26.51 -29.73 13.47
N GLY A 358 25.50 -30.07 14.28
CA GLY A 358 25.55 -29.90 15.74
C GLY A 358 25.11 -28.54 16.28
N THR A 359 24.83 -27.53 15.43
CA THR A 359 24.29 -26.24 15.89
C THR A 359 22.84 -26.40 16.35
N LYS A 360 22.56 -26.06 17.62
CA LYS A 360 21.19 -26.05 18.15
C LYS A 360 20.53 -24.72 17.85
N LEU A 361 19.49 -24.73 17.01
CA LEU A 361 18.57 -23.61 16.86
C LEU A 361 17.54 -23.67 17.99
N THR A 362 17.51 -22.66 18.85
CA THR A 362 16.52 -22.56 19.92
C THR A 362 15.46 -21.53 19.54
N GLY A 363 14.19 -21.89 19.74
CA GLY A 363 13.12 -20.90 19.77
C GLY A 363 13.02 -20.31 21.17
N LYS A 364 13.13 -18.99 21.32
CA LYS A 364 12.66 -18.36 22.55
C LYS A 364 11.15 -18.55 22.60
N LYS A 365 10.65 -19.22 23.64
CA LYS A 365 9.23 -19.20 23.96
C LYS A 365 8.89 -17.75 24.33
N LYS A 366 8.11 -17.06 23.52
CA LYS A 366 7.68 -15.70 23.85
C LYS A 366 6.85 -15.77 25.14
N SER A 367 7.12 -14.83 26.05
CA SER A 367 6.31 -14.68 27.25
C SER A 367 4.87 -14.39 26.85
N THR A 368 3.93 -14.85 27.68
CA THR A 368 2.52 -14.50 27.60
C THR A 368 2.34 -12.98 27.61
N PRO A 369 1.23 -12.46 27.06
CA PRO A 369 0.88 -11.05 27.16
C PRO A 369 0.96 -10.58 28.61
N ASN A 370 1.80 -9.59 28.88
CA ASN A 370 1.55 -8.66 29.97
C ASN A 370 1.10 -7.38 29.29
N ASP A 371 0.13 -6.67 29.87
CA ASP A 371 -0.16 -5.29 29.48
C ASP A 371 1.12 -4.50 29.62
N PRO A 372 1.74 -4.12 28.49
CA PRO A 372 3.00 -3.44 28.57
C PRO A 372 2.76 -1.97 28.88
N GLU A 373 3.71 -1.35 29.58
CA GLU A 373 3.70 0.09 29.80
C GLU A 373 3.73 0.88 28.48
N ASP A 374 4.40 0.32 27.47
CA ASP A 374 4.62 0.92 26.16
C ASP A 374 3.95 0.14 25.02
N PRO A 375 3.38 0.82 24.00
CA PRO A 375 2.76 0.17 22.85
C PRO A 375 3.73 -0.59 21.94
N TYR A 376 3.20 -1.63 21.29
CA TYR A 376 3.95 -2.45 20.34
C TYR A 376 3.34 -2.44 18.96
N VAL A 377 4.20 -2.48 17.96
CA VAL A 377 3.86 -2.80 16.57
C VAL A 377 4.37 -4.20 16.22
N GLY A 378 3.65 -4.87 15.32
CA GLY A 378 4.09 -6.12 14.72
C GLY A 378 3.73 -6.14 13.25
N VAL A 379 4.65 -6.59 12.40
CA VAL A 379 4.42 -6.64 10.96
C VAL A 379 4.75 -8.00 10.38
N GLU A 380 3.94 -8.43 9.40
CA GLU A 380 4.27 -9.56 8.54
C GLU A 380 4.13 -9.19 7.07
N TRP A 381 4.91 -9.81 6.21
CA TRP A 381 4.85 -9.56 4.78
C TRP A 381 5.25 -10.77 3.94
N CYS A 382 4.68 -10.87 2.74
CA CYS A 382 4.96 -11.92 1.78
C CYS A 382 5.20 -11.32 0.40
N ASN A 383 6.45 -11.37 -0.05
CA ASN A 383 6.82 -11.12 -1.45
C ASN A 383 6.85 -12.43 -2.24
N ILE A 384 7.17 -13.55 -1.58
CA ILE A 384 7.53 -14.81 -2.22
C ILE A 384 6.55 -15.91 -1.83
N TYR A 385 6.05 -16.60 -2.84
CA TYR A 385 5.00 -17.60 -2.73
C TYR A 385 5.41 -18.97 -3.31
N HIS A 386 6.70 -19.17 -3.60
CA HIS A 386 7.29 -20.48 -3.96
C HIS A 386 6.64 -21.17 -5.17
N GLY A 387 6.06 -20.38 -6.07
CA GLY A 387 5.31 -20.90 -7.20
C GLY A 387 4.07 -21.70 -6.83
N LEU A 388 3.49 -21.45 -5.66
CA LEU A 388 2.18 -21.94 -5.30
C LEU A 388 1.18 -21.54 -6.40
N PRO A 389 0.40 -22.49 -6.97
CA PRO A 389 -0.61 -22.17 -7.97
C PRO A 389 -1.53 -21.07 -7.43
N GLY A 390 -1.72 -20.00 -8.19
CA GLY A 390 -2.59 -18.89 -7.81
C GLY A 390 -1.94 -17.76 -7.01
N LEU A 391 -0.73 -17.96 -6.49
CA LEU A 391 -0.02 -17.00 -5.65
C LEU A 391 1.35 -16.74 -6.27
N ALA A 392 1.39 -15.79 -7.22
CA ALA A 392 2.65 -15.36 -7.82
C ALA A 392 3.45 -14.49 -6.84
N ASP A 393 4.76 -14.37 -7.05
CA ASP A 393 5.56 -13.41 -6.30
C ASP A 393 5.11 -11.98 -6.59
N ILE A 394 5.19 -11.13 -5.59
CA ILE A 394 4.82 -9.72 -5.63
C ILE A 394 5.94 -8.89 -5.00
N SER A 395 6.06 -7.65 -5.47
CA SER A 395 7.08 -6.72 -4.99
C SER A 395 6.44 -5.58 -4.18
N GLY A 396 7.25 -4.92 -3.36
CA GLY A 396 6.85 -3.73 -2.60
C GLY A 396 6.11 -4.01 -1.27
N THR A 397 5.68 -5.25 -1.03
CA THR A 397 5.02 -5.65 0.22
C THR A 397 5.97 -5.60 1.43
N ASP A 398 7.21 -6.07 1.28
CA ASP A 398 8.30 -5.91 2.25
C ASP A 398 8.50 -4.44 2.62
N THR A 399 8.73 -3.59 1.61
CA THR A 399 9.00 -2.17 1.85
C THR A 399 7.84 -1.46 2.54
N SER A 400 6.60 -1.86 2.24
CA SER A 400 5.42 -1.32 2.93
C SER A 400 5.39 -1.73 4.40
N ALA A 401 5.46 -3.04 4.70
CA ALA A 401 5.35 -3.52 6.07
C ALA A 401 6.54 -3.09 6.94
N GLN A 402 7.76 -3.24 6.43
CA GLN A 402 8.97 -2.80 7.14
C GLN A 402 9.04 -1.28 7.24
N GLY A 403 8.56 -0.57 6.21
CA GLY A 403 8.43 0.88 6.23
C GLY A 403 7.51 1.38 7.35
N PHE A 404 6.39 0.69 7.59
CA PHE A 404 5.51 0.93 8.74
C PHE A 404 6.22 0.64 10.06
N ASN A 405 6.79 -0.56 10.19
CA ASN A 405 7.45 -1.03 11.41
C ASN A 405 8.60 -0.10 11.84
N ASN A 406 9.47 0.24 10.89
CA ASN A 406 10.65 1.07 11.12
C ASN A 406 10.28 2.50 11.54
N TYR A 407 9.21 3.04 10.97
CA TYR A 407 8.73 4.36 11.33
C TYR A 407 8.11 4.34 12.73
N ILE A 408 7.17 3.42 13.00
CA ILE A 408 6.48 3.31 14.29
C ILE A 408 7.44 3.01 15.43
N LYS A 409 8.37 2.05 15.27
CA LYS A 409 9.37 1.73 16.31
C LYS A 409 10.38 2.87 16.54
N GLY A 410 10.47 3.83 15.61
CA GLY A 410 11.27 5.04 15.77
C GLY A 410 10.56 6.15 16.54
N LEU A 411 9.26 6.01 16.80
CA LEU A 411 8.49 6.94 17.61
C LEU A 411 8.82 6.73 19.11
N PRO A 412 8.78 7.79 19.93
CA PRO A 412 8.88 7.66 21.39
C PRO A 412 7.93 6.61 21.94
N ASN A 413 8.44 5.76 22.83
CA ASN A 413 7.70 4.75 23.58
C ASN A 413 7.04 3.65 22.72
N TRP A 414 7.40 3.52 21.45
CA TRP A 414 6.95 2.40 20.61
C TRP A 414 8.08 1.39 20.41
N SER A 415 7.72 0.11 20.37
CA SER A 415 8.67 -0.97 20.09
C SER A 415 8.12 -1.97 19.08
N SER A 416 9.01 -2.53 18.25
CA SER A 416 8.68 -3.63 17.34
C SER A 416 8.74 -4.95 18.08
N ARG A 417 7.62 -5.67 18.14
CA ARG A 417 7.56 -7.01 18.74
C ARG A 417 7.87 -8.12 17.73
N PHE A 418 7.57 -7.91 16.47
CA PHE A 418 7.92 -8.83 15.38
C PHE A 418 7.95 -8.13 14.01
N ASP A 419 8.79 -8.67 13.14
CA ASP A 419 8.90 -8.33 11.72
C ASP A 419 9.22 -9.64 10.99
N TRP A 420 8.20 -10.24 10.39
CA TRP A 420 8.32 -11.56 9.78
C TRP A 420 8.01 -11.51 8.29
N GLY A 421 9.00 -11.86 7.48
CA GLY A 421 8.89 -11.85 6.03
C GLY A 421 8.96 -13.24 5.41
N ASN A 422 8.21 -13.44 4.32
CA ASN A 422 8.28 -14.63 3.46
C ASN A 422 8.19 -15.95 4.24
N ASP A 423 9.25 -16.77 4.25
CA ASP A 423 9.28 -18.07 4.95
C ASP A 423 9.09 -17.95 6.47
N ALA A 424 9.35 -16.77 7.01
CA ALA A 424 9.11 -16.47 8.42
C ALA A 424 7.70 -15.94 8.67
N ALA A 425 6.92 -15.50 7.69
CA ALA A 425 5.55 -15.00 7.87
C ALA A 425 4.56 -16.17 7.91
N TRP A 426 3.82 -16.33 9.02
CA TRP A 426 3.00 -17.52 9.27
C TRP A 426 1.54 -17.13 9.52
N GLU A 427 0.63 -17.73 8.77
CA GLU A 427 -0.81 -17.50 8.89
C GLU A 427 -1.36 -17.76 10.30
N GLN A 428 -0.73 -18.65 11.06
CA GLN A 428 -1.11 -18.96 12.44
C GLN A 428 -1.01 -17.75 13.37
N ASP A 429 -0.15 -16.78 13.07
CA ASP A 429 0.06 -15.59 13.92
C ASP A 429 -1.12 -14.62 13.93
N PHE A 430 -2.08 -14.84 13.03
CA PHE A 430 -3.32 -14.08 12.94
C PHE A 430 -4.56 -14.90 13.30
N LYS A 431 -4.40 -16.23 13.43
CA LYS A 431 -5.49 -17.17 13.74
C LYS A 431 -5.67 -17.30 15.25
N PHE A 432 -6.92 -17.39 15.70
CA PHE A 432 -7.21 -17.72 17.11
C PHE A 432 -6.83 -19.17 17.42
N ALA A 433 -6.51 -19.45 18.68
CA ALA A 433 -5.87 -20.69 19.11
C ALA A 433 -6.52 -21.99 18.58
N THR A 434 -7.85 -22.03 18.52
CA THR A 434 -8.64 -23.19 18.10
C THR A 434 -9.19 -23.10 16.68
N ALA A 435 -8.76 -22.12 15.88
CA ALA A 435 -9.04 -22.09 14.46
C ALA A 435 -8.48 -23.37 13.79
N PRO A 436 -9.07 -23.86 12.69
CA PRO A 436 -8.50 -25.01 12.00
C PRO A 436 -7.03 -24.75 11.64
N GLY A 437 -6.19 -25.78 11.72
CA GLY A 437 -4.74 -25.64 11.57
C GLY A 437 -4.00 -25.06 12.77
N GLY A 438 -4.72 -24.58 13.79
CA GLY A 438 -4.17 -24.01 15.02
C GLY A 438 -3.71 -22.56 14.85
N GLY A 439 -3.92 -21.75 15.89
CA GLY A 439 -3.57 -20.34 15.90
C GLY A 439 -2.64 -19.96 17.04
N THR A 440 -1.92 -18.86 16.85
CA THR A 440 -0.96 -18.28 17.80
C THR A 440 -1.10 -16.77 17.90
N ASP A 441 -2.24 -16.19 17.50
CA ASP A 441 -2.51 -14.75 17.55
C ASP A 441 -2.22 -14.11 18.91
N SER A 442 -2.61 -14.74 20.02
CA SER A 442 -2.31 -14.32 21.39
C SER A 442 -0.82 -14.16 21.72
N PHE A 443 0.09 -14.70 20.90
CA PHE A 443 1.54 -14.50 21.01
C PHE A 443 2.08 -13.44 20.04
N TRP A 444 1.32 -13.08 19.01
CA TRP A 444 1.74 -12.28 17.87
C TRP A 444 0.74 -11.17 17.54
N ALA A 445 -0.16 -11.35 16.56
CA ALA A 445 -1.03 -10.28 16.09
C ALA A 445 -1.87 -9.67 17.21
N ASP A 446 -2.37 -10.48 18.14
CA ASP A 446 -3.19 -10.02 19.27
C ASP A 446 -2.38 -9.55 20.48
N ASN A 447 -1.07 -9.63 20.36
CA ASN A 447 -0.13 -9.24 21.39
C ASN A 447 0.68 -7.99 20.94
N VAL A 448 0.09 -7.13 20.12
CA VAL A 448 0.61 -5.82 19.72
C VAL A 448 -0.55 -4.84 19.65
N HIS A 449 -0.31 -3.53 19.79
CA HIS A 449 -1.37 -2.53 19.64
C HIS A 449 -1.71 -2.26 18.17
N PHE A 450 -0.72 -2.44 17.27
CA PHE A 450 -0.90 -2.28 15.84
C PHE A 450 -0.26 -3.45 15.07
N ALA A 451 -1.06 -4.19 14.31
CA ALA A 451 -0.60 -5.19 13.37
C ALA A 451 -0.64 -4.68 11.92
N PHE A 452 0.38 -4.97 11.11
CA PHE A 452 0.40 -4.63 9.68
C PHE A 452 0.76 -5.86 8.85
N PHE A 453 -0.06 -6.20 7.87
CA PHE A 453 0.22 -7.25 6.91
C PHE A 453 0.33 -6.69 5.49
N ALA A 454 1.30 -7.16 4.71
CA ALA A 454 1.40 -6.86 3.28
C ALA A 454 1.60 -8.14 2.45
N GLY A 455 0.73 -8.39 1.47
CA GLY A 455 0.77 -9.62 0.69
C GLY A 455 -0.37 -9.76 -0.31
N HIS A 456 -0.55 -10.96 -0.86
CA HIS A 456 -1.75 -11.32 -1.61
C HIS A 456 -2.99 -11.31 -0.72
N GLY A 457 -4.10 -10.88 -1.32
CA GLY A 457 -5.40 -10.84 -0.67
C GLY A 457 -6.49 -11.38 -1.57
N SER A 458 -7.62 -11.71 -0.97
CA SER A 458 -8.88 -11.97 -1.66
C SER A 458 -10.03 -11.63 -0.72
N SER A 459 -11.26 -11.64 -1.22
CA SER A 459 -12.45 -11.47 -0.38
C SER A 459 -12.37 -12.22 0.96
N GLY A 460 -12.34 -11.49 2.08
CA GLY A 460 -12.39 -12.07 3.43
C GLY A 460 -11.19 -12.92 3.81
N ARG A 461 -10.04 -12.78 3.11
CA ARG A 461 -8.82 -13.53 3.41
C ARG A 461 -7.55 -12.88 2.87
N PHE A 462 -6.40 -13.31 3.39
CA PHE A 462 -5.09 -12.99 2.84
C PHE A 462 -4.16 -14.20 2.90
N TRP A 463 -3.11 -14.19 2.08
CA TRP A 463 -2.35 -15.39 1.72
C TRP A 463 -0.88 -15.31 2.10
N PHE A 464 -0.32 -16.47 2.43
CA PHE A 464 1.06 -16.66 2.85
C PHE A 464 1.80 -17.61 1.91
N GLY A 465 3.07 -17.32 1.65
CA GLY A 465 3.94 -18.24 0.89
C GLY A 465 4.41 -19.44 1.72
N SER A 466 4.48 -19.29 3.04
CA SER A 466 5.00 -20.33 3.92
C SER A 466 4.04 -21.52 4.05
N ALA A 467 4.57 -22.74 4.07
CA ALA A 467 3.79 -23.98 4.20
C ALA A 467 3.69 -24.44 5.66
N VAL A 468 3.25 -23.56 6.56
CA VAL A 468 3.11 -23.87 7.99
C VAL A 468 1.81 -24.60 8.28
N ASP A 469 0.69 -24.15 7.71
CA ASP A 469 -0.61 -24.81 7.78
C ASP A 469 -1.25 -24.90 6.37
N ASP A 470 -1.96 -23.88 5.92
CA ASP A 470 -2.83 -23.91 4.75
C ASP A 470 -2.69 -22.70 3.81
N HIS A 471 -1.70 -21.85 4.07
CA HIS A 471 -1.37 -20.66 3.27
C HIS A 471 -2.41 -19.53 3.34
N GLU A 472 -3.46 -19.64 4.15
CA GLU A 472 -4.50 -18.61 4.18
C GLU A 472 -4.92 -18.23 5.60
N MET A 473 -5.09 -16.92 5.79
CA MET A 473 -5.80 -16.36 6.92
C MET A 473 -7.19 -15.93 6.46
N ARG A 474 -8.24 -16.53 7.02
CA ARG A 474 -9.65 -16.22 6.69
C ARG A 474 -10.29 -15.38 7.78
N ALA A 475 -11.26 -14.56 7.42
CA ALA A 475 -12.04 -13.78 8.38
C ALA A 475 -12.69 -14.64 9.47
N GLN A 476 -13.12 -15.88 9.15
CA GLN A 476 -13.69 -16.79 10.15
C GLN A 476 -12.68 -17.26 11.20
N ASP A 477 -11.39 -17.24 10.86
CA ASP A 477 -10.28 -17.69 11.71
C ASP A 477 -9.71 -16.56 12.59
N ALA A 478 -10.26 -15.34 12.54
CA ALA A 478 -9.81 -14.19 13.31
C ALA A 478 -10.67 -13.94 14.55
N ARG A 479 -10.06 -13.63 15.70
CA ARG A 479 -10.71 -13.07 16.89
C ARG A 479 -9.81 -11.99 17.48
N TRP A 480 -9.72 -10.87 16.77
CA TRP A 480 -8.74 -9.83 17.06
C TRP A 480 -9.22 -8.85 18.14
N GLY A 481 -8.29 -8.48 19.01
CA GLY A 481 -8.45 -7.56 20.12
C GLY A 481 -8.94 -8.20 21.43
N ASP A 482 -8.91 -9.54 21.55
CA ASP A 482 -9.14 -10.20 22.85
C ASP A 482 -7.88 -10.29 23.73
N GLY A 483 -6.74 -9.84 23.18
CA GLY A 483 -5.54 -9.34 23.84
C GLY A 483 -5.47 -7.81 23.79
N ILE A 484 -4.42 -7.25 23.18
CA ILE A 484 -4.13 -5.80 23.20
C ILE A 484 -4.20 -5.13 21.81
N LEU A 485 -4.70 -5.84 20.80
CA LEU A 485 -4.75 -5.34 19.42
C LEU A 485 -5.90 -4.38 19.18
N ASN A 486 -5.58 -3.09 19.05
CA ASN A 486 -6.55 -2.06 18.71
C ASN A 486 -6.71 -1.91 17.18
N TRP A 487 -5.63 -2.03 16.39
CA TRP A 487 -5.68 -1.74 14.96
C TRP A 487 -4.93 -2.74 14.09
N ILE A 488 -5.53 -3.11 12.96
CA ILE A 488 -4.86 -3.91 11.92
C ILE A 488 -4.98 -3.27 10.54
N ALA A 489 -3.87 -3.19 9.81
CA ALA A 489 -3.84 -2.74 8.43
C ALA A 489 -3.41 -3.87 7.49
N LEU A 490 -4.19 -4.10 6.44
CA LEU A 490 -3.95 -5.13 5.42
C LEU A 490 -3.68 -4.46 4.07
N HIS A 491 -2.40 -4.31 3.74
CA HIS A 491 -1.96 -3.97 2.39
C HIS A 491 -2.00 -5.21 1.49
N ALA A 492 -3.22 -5.61 1.13
CA ALA A 492 -3.48 -6.80 0.33
C ALA A 492 -4.75 -6.64 -0.51
N CYS A 493 -4.74 -7.20 -1.72
CA CYS A 493 -5.82 -7.05 -2.70
C CYS A 493 -7.16 -7.51 -2.13
N GLN A 494 -8.21 -6.69 -2.28
CA GLN A 494 -9.60 -7.13 -2.13
C GLN A 494 -9.97 -7.78 -0.77
N THR A 495 -9.16 -7.62 0.28
CA THR A 495 -9.41 -8.26 1.59
C THR A 495 -10.78 -7.88 2.15
N MET A 496 -11.27 -6.69 1.81
CA MET A 496 -12.55 -6.14 2.26
C MET A 496 -13.62 -6.10 1.15
N ARG A 497 -13.42 -6.87 0.06
CA ARG A 497 -14.31 -6.95 -1.09
C ARG A 497 -15.00 -8.31 -1.13
N ALA A 498 -16.30 -8.41 -0.84
CA ALA A 498 -16.98 -9.71 -0.79
C ALA A 498 -18.16 -9.92 -1.76
N ASN A 499 -18.38 -9.03 -2.74
CA ASN A 499 -19.70 -8.86 -3.39
C ASN A 499 -20.77 -8.40 -2.38
N PHE A 500 -20.43 -7.35 -1.64
CA PHE A 500 -21.24 -6.54 -0.70
C PHE A 500 -21.36 -7.00 0.77
N GLU A 501 -20.78 -8.12 1.18
CA GLU A 501 -20.79 -8.52 2.60
C GLU A 501 -19.40 -8.40 3.25
N TRP A 502 -18.92 -7.17 3.41
CA TRP A 502 -17.75 -6.85 4.26
C TRP A 502 -17.94 -7.33 5.72
N THR A 503 -19.19 -7.59 6.11
CA THR A 503 -19.64 -8.10 7.40
C THR A 503 -19.06 -9.47 7.77
N VAL A 504 -18.43 -10.17 6.82
CA VAL A 504 -17.63 -11.38 7.11
C VAL A 504 -16.50 -11.12 8.11
N TRP A 505 -16.03 -9.87 8.20
CA TRP A 505 -15.01 -9.47 9.16
C TRP A 505 -15.57 -9.05 10.53
N CYS A 506 -16.89 -8.85 10.69
CA CYS A 506 -17.44 -8.37 11.97
C CYS A 506 -17.10 -9.30 13.15
N ASP A 507 -17.09 -10.62 12.92
CA ASP A 507 -16.72 -11.62 13.93
C ASP A 507 -15.24 -11.61 14.31
N ALA A 508 -14.40 -10.94 13.51
CA ALA A 508 -13.00 -10.72 13.85
C ALA A 508 -12.82 -9.63 14.93
N PHE A 509 -13.84 -8.80 15.22
CA PHE A 509 -13.72 -7.72 16.19
C PHE A 509 -14.13 -8.19 17.59
N ASN A 510 -13.16 -8.61 18.40
CA ASN A 510 -13.31 -9.06 19.78
C ASN A 510 -12.66 -8.09 20.79
N GLY A 511 -12.69 -6.80 20.47
CA GLY A 511 -11.92 -5.74 21.13
C GLY A 511 -11.08 -4.92 20.14
N LEU A 512 -10.98 -5.36 18.88
CA LEU A 512 -10.39 -4.57 17.79
C LEU A 512 -11.19 -3.26 17.57
N HIS A 513 -10.48 -2.16 17.32
CA HIS A 513 -11.10 -0.87 17.05
C HIS A 513 -11.33 -0.69 15.55
N MET A 514 -10.27 -0.92 14.75
CA MET A 514 -10.32 -0.73 13.30
C MET A 514 -9.55 -1.78 12.52
N MET A 515 -10.08 -2.05 11.33
CA MET A 515 -9.42 -2.77 10.25
C MET A 515 -9.34 -1.86 9.03
N LEU A 516 -8.13 -1.67 8.50
CA LEU A 516 -7.85 -0.86 7.31
C LEU A 516 -7.35 -1.78 6.18
N GLY A 517 -7.77 -1.54 4.95
CA GLY A 517 -7.38 -2.38 3.83
C GLY A 517 -7.90 -1.89 2.49
N PHE A 518 -8.12 -2.80 1.54
CA PHE A 518 -8.50 -2.45 0.18
C PHE A 518 -9.79 -3.15 -0.27
N HIS A 519 -10.62 -2.39 -0.98
CA HIS A 519 -11.80 -2.87 -1.67
C HIS A 519 -11.48 -3.33 -3.10
N THR A 520 -10.46 -2.76 -3.74
CA THR A 520 -10.01 -3.17 -5.07
C THR A 520 -8.74 -4.00 -4.98
N ASN A 521 -8.19 -4.39 -6.14
CA ASN A 521 -6.78 -4.75 -6.20
C ASN A 521 -5.93 -3.57 -5.74
N THR A 522 -4.74 -3.91 -5.24
CA THR A 522 -3.67 -2.99 -4.92
C THR A 522 -2.38 -3.57 -5.48
N GLU A 523 -1.35 -2.76 -5.58
CA GLU A 523 -0.02 -3.13 -6.04
C GLU A 523 1.01 -2.79 -4.96
N GLY A 524 2.24 -3.27 -5.11
CA GLY A 524 3.35 -2.70 -4.34
C GLY A 524 3.43 -1.19 -4.59
N SER A 525 3.64 -0.40 -3.55
CA SER A 525 3.60 1.06 -3.65
C SER A 525 4.99 1.69 -3.54
N THR A 526 5.22 2.72 -4.35
CA THR A 526 6.40 3.58 -4.29
C THR A 526 5.90 5.04 -4.27
N PRO A 527 5.96 5.75 -3.13
CA PRO A 527 6.63 5.40 -1.88
C PRO A 527 5.96 4.23 -1.13
N PRO A 528 6.62 3.63 -0.13
CA PRO A 528 6.02 2.58 0.68
C PRO A 528 4.82 3.09 1.48
N LEU A 529 3.65 2.45 1.30
CA LEU A 529 2.38 2.81 1.94
C LEU A 529 2.50 2.85 3.46
N GLY A 530 3.14 1.84 4.05
CA GLY A 530 3.32 1.77 5.49
C GLY A 530 4.11 2.95 6.06
N SER A 531 5.18 3.39 5.40
CA SER A 531 5.93 4.58 5.84
C SER A 531 5.07 5.85 5.77
N ARG A 532 4.32 6.04 4.69
CA ARG A 532 3.42 7.19 4.53
C ARG A 532 2.29 7.17 5.56
N PHE A 533 1.77 5.98 5.87
CA PHE A 533 0.72 5.82 6.86
C PHE A 533 1.20 6.16 8.27
N ALA A 534 2.33 5.61 8.70
CA ALA A 534 2.95 5.92 9.99
C ALA A 534 3.34 7.41 10.11
N PHE A 535 3.83 7.99 9.01
CA PHE A 535 4.12 9.42 8.92
C PHE A 535 2.89 10.28 9.23
N TRP A 536 1.76 10.04 8.55
CA TRP A 536 0.55 10.84 8.77
C TRP A 536 -0.09 10.60 10.14
N MET A 537 -0.05 9.38 10.67
CA MET A 537 -0.58 9.08 12.02
C MET A 537 0.19 9.78 13.14
N SER A 538 1.47 10.09 12.92
CA SER A 538 2.34 10.71 13.92
C SER A 538 2.57 12.21 13.68
N PHE A 539 1.93 12.78 12.66
CA PHE A 539 2.17 14.15 12.25
C PHE A 539 1.65 15.15 13.29
N LYS A 540 2.56 15.79 14.03
CA LYS A 540 2.24 16.80 15.05
C LYS A 540 2.63 18.21 14.57
N LEU A 541 1.77 19.19 14.86
CA LEU A 541 2.17 20.60 14.81
C LEU A 541 2.95 20.92 16.09
N PRO A 542 3.94 21.83 16.09
CA PRO A 542 4.84 22.04 17.23
C PRO A 542 4.16 22.42 18.56
N TRP A 543 2.96 22.97 18.52
CA TRP A 543 2.16 23.33 19.71
C TRP A 543 1.16 22.25 20.13
N MET A 544 1.07 21.12 19.41
CA MET A 544 0.10 20.08 19.68
C MET A 544 0.69 18.90 20.47
N SER A 545 -0.06 18.56 21.52
CA SER A 545 -0.17 17.23 22.13
C SER A 545 -0.09 16.05 21.19
N ASP A 546 -1.08 16.14 20.31
CA ASP A 546 -1.67 15.04 19.58
C ASP A 546 -1.33 15.21 18.12
N SER A 547 -1.36 14.10 17.38
CA SER A 547 -1.30 14.14 15.93
C SER A 547 -2.45 14.98 15.40
N LEU A 548 -2.19 15.65 14.28
CA LEU A 548 -3.20 16.39 13.54
C LEU A 548 -4.24 15.44 12.91
N PHE A 549 -3.90 14.16 12.73
CA PHE A 549 -4.72 13.20 12.01
C PHE A 549 -5.01 11.94 12.83
N ASP A 550 -6.29 11.56 12.87
CA ASP A 550 -6.74 10.24 13.29
C ASP A 550 -6.25 9.14 12.32
N ILE A 551 -6.33 7.89 12.77
CA ILE A 551 -5.82 6.72 12.03
C ILE A 551 -6.46 6.61 10.64
N ARG A 552 -7.76 6.87 10.54
CA ARG A 552 -8.51 6.74 9.29
C ARG A 552 -8.12 7.81 8.27
N THR A 553 -7.85 9.02 8.75
CA THR A 553 -7.43 10.16 7.95
C THR A 553 -6.00 9.97 7.47
N ALA A 554 -5.11 9.47 8.34
CA ALA A 554 -3.76 9.09 7.97
C ALA A 554 -3.76 7.99 6.88
N TRP A 555 -4.63 6.98 6.99
CA TRP A 555 -4.78 5.95 5.96
C TRP A 555 -5.24 6.51 4.62
N LYS A 556 -6.22 7.44 4.62
CA LYS A 556 -6.65 8.16 3.42
C LYS A 556 -5.46 8.88 2.77
N LEU A 557 -4.73 9.68 3.53
CA LEU A 557 -3.63 10.50 2.99
C LEU A 557 -2.52 9.62 2.42
N ALA A 558 -2.17 8.54 3.10
CA ALA A 558 -1.20 7.57 2.62
C ALA A 558 -1.65 6.88 1.33
N CYS A 559 -2.91 6.45 1.24
CA CYS A 559 -3.45 5.85 0.01
C CYS A 559 -3.47 6.85 -1.16
N GLU A 560 -3.80 8.11 -0.87
CA GLU A 560 -3.82 9.21 -1.85
C GLU A 560 -2.44 9.46 -2.46
N GLU A 561 -1.39 9.38 -1.65
CA GLU A 561 0.00 9.51 -2.07
C GLU A 561 0.53 8.27 -2.81
N CYS A 562 -0.01 7.09 -2.54
CA CYS A 562 0.57 5.83 -3.00
C CYS A 562 -0.09 5.23 -4.25
N PHE A 563 -1.34 5.57 -4.55
CA PHE A 563 -2.10 4.86 -5.60
C PHE A 563 -2.87 5.77 -6.56
N ASP A 564 -3.17 5.25 -7.76
CA ASP A 564 -4.09 5.86 -8.73
C ASP A 564 -5.53 5.92 -8.20
N SER A 565 -6.34 6.85 -8.73
CA SER A 565 -7.77 6.98 -8.38
C SER A 565 -8.63 5.77 -8.77
N SER A 566 -8.10 4.86 -9.59
CA SER A 566 -8.74 3.57 -9.89
C SER A 566 -8.77 2.60 -8.70
N ARG A 567 -7.96 2.84 -7.67
CA ARG A 567 -7.91 2.02 -6.45
C ARG A 567 -8.85 2.55 -5.40
N GLU A 568 -9.41 1.66 -4.59
CA GLU A 568 -10.26 2.05 -3.45
C GLU A 568 -9.75 1.40 -2.17
N TYR A 569 -9.38 2.23 -1.20
CA TYR A 569 -9.11 1.79 0.15
C TYR A 569 -10.44 1.60 0.90
N ALA A 570 -10.42 0.83 1.97
CA ALA A 570 -11.54 0.57 2.84
C ALA A 570 -11.16 0.62 4.32
N VAL A 571 -12.14 0.91 5.16
CA VAL A 571 -12.03 0.94 6.61
C VAL A 571 -13.28 0.29 7.21
N ILE A 572 -13.10 -0.57 8.21
CA ILE A 572 -14.14 -1.01 9.15
C ILE A 572 -13.73 -0.52 10.53
N TYR A 573 -14.65 0.11 11.25
CA TYR A 573 -14.49 0.35 12.68
C TYR A 573 -15.69 -0.19 13.46
N ALA A 574 -15.44 -0.68 14.66
CA ALA A 574 -16.47 -1.25 15.53
C ALA A 574 -16.78 -0.32 16.68
N GLY A 575 -18.01 -0.37 17.20
CA GLY A 575 -18.34 0.38 18.39
C GLY A 575 -19.32 -0.31 19.31
N GLN A 576 -19.23 0.08 20.57
CA GLN A 576 -20.15 -0.24 21.63
C GLN A 576 -20.52 1.02 22.44
N SER A 577 -21.29 0.84 23.51
CA SER A 577 -21.65 1.96 24.38
C SER A 577 -20.41 2.42 25.14
N GLY A 578 -20.10 3.71 25.11
CA GLY A 578 -18.92 4.27 25.78
C GLY A 578 -17.62 4.19 25.00
N THR A 579 -17.64 3.75 23.74
CA THR A 579 -16.47 3.74 22.84
C THR A 579 -16.64 4.73 21.71
N ASP A 580 -15.53 5.31 21.26
CA ASP A 580 -15.46 6.21 20.11
C ASP A 580 -14.26 5.86 19.23
N THR A 581 -14.23 4.62 18.75
CA THR A 581 -13.13 4.12 17.92
C THR A 581 -12.95 4.96 16.67
N TYR A 582 -14.00 5.60 16.13
CA TYR A 582 -13.91 6.47 14.95
C TYR A 582 -12.85 7.57 15.08
N ASN A 583 -12.65 8.11 16.29
CA ASN A 583 -11.72 9.21 16.57
C ASN A 583 -10.36 8.74 17.11
N ASP A 584 -10.04 7.46 17.00
CA ASP A 584 -8.74 6.94 17.44
C ASP A 584 -7.56 7.60 16.73
N HIS A 585 -6.58 7.96 17.54
CA HIS A 585 -5.23 8.30 17.15
C HIS A 585 -4.29 7.16 17.53
N LEU A 586 -3.07 7.19 17.01
CA LEU A 586 -2.02 6.28 17.46
C LEU A 586 -1.74 6.49 18.96
N SER A 587 -1.53 5.43 19.73
CA SER A 587 -1.23 5.53 21.18
C SER A 587 -0.04 6.48 21.44
N GLY A 588 -0.23 7.46 22.32
CA GLY A 588 0.73 8.55 22.59
C GLY A 588 0.64 9.75 21.63
N TYR A 589 -0.29 9.72 20.68
CA TYR A 589 -0.51 10.74 19.65
C TYR A 589 -1.96 11.23 19.62
N GLY A 590 -2.75 10.98 20.65
CA GLY A 590 -4.10 11.53 20.79
C GLY A 590 -5.02 10.56 21.52
N TYR A 591 -6.32 10.79 21.36
CA TYR A 591 -7.35 9.96 21.96
C TYR A 591 -7.30 8.51 21.43
N VAL A 592 -7.42 7.54 22.32
CA VAL A 592 -7.65 6.13 22.01
C VAL A 592 -8.91 5.71 22.74
N SER A 593 -9.88 5.16 22.01
CA SER A 593 -11.11 4.64 22.59
C SER A 593 -10.84 3.50 23.57
N PRO A 594 -11.69 3.29 24.58
CA PRO A 594 -11.75 1.99 25.26
C PRO A 594 -12.09 0.87 24.27
N ASP A 595 -11.63 -0.34 24.57
CA ASP A 595 -11.81 -1.51 23.70
C ASP A 595 -13.30 -1.88 23.56
N PRO A 596 -13.81 -2.04 22.32
CA PRO A 596 -15.14 -2.55 22.07
C PRO A 596 -15.18 -4.09 22.23
N THR A 597 -15.13 -4.59 23.47
CA THR A 597 -15.11 -6.05 23.78
C THR A 597 -16.42 -6.78 23.47
N SER A 598 -17.52 -6.06 23.25
CA SER A 598 -18.79 -6.62 22.79
C SER A 598 -19.47 -5.63 21.83
N PRO A 599 -18.89 -5.44 20.63
CA PRO A 599 -19.36 -4.45 19.68
C PRO A 599 -20.80 -4.76 19.26
N TYR A 600 -21.64 -3.74 19.24
CA TYR A 600 -23.04 -3.86 18.80
C TYR A 600 -23.28 -3.20 17.44
N TYR A 601 -22.31 -2.47 16.91
CA TYR A 601 -22.34 -1.94 15.56
C TYR A 601 -20.95 -1.89 14.91
N TRP A 602 -20.96 -1.90 13.58
CA TRP A 602 -19.77 -1.71 12.75
C TRP A 602 -20.10 -0.76 11.63
N VAL A 603 -19.11 0.01 11.21
CA VAL A 603 -19.23 0.92 10.07
C VAL A 603 -18.14 0.61 9.06
N TYR A 604 -18.56 0.44 7.82
CA TYR A 604 -17.69 0.24 6.66
C TYR A 604 -17.79 1.45 5.74
N TYR A 605 -16.66 1.85 5.17
CA TYR A 605 -16.66 2.70 4.01
C TYR A 605 -15.45 2.43 3.11
N LYS A 606 -15.62 2.75 1.83
CA LYS A 606 -14.54 2.77 0.83
C LYS A 606 -14.47 4.11 0.12
N ARG A 607 -13.28 4.52 -0.30
CA ARG A 607 -13.07 5.76 -1.07
C ARG A 607 -12.02 5.50 -2.14
N THR A 608 -12.11 6.21 -3.26
CA THR A 608 -11.02 6.22 -4.25
C THR A 608 -9.76 6.77 -3.60
N CYS A 609 -8.62 6.14 -3.90
CA CYS A 609 -7.31 6.51 -3.40
C CYS A 609 -6.94 7.90 -3.88
#